data_AF-A0A3P7EFW2-F1
#
_entry.id   AF-A0A3P7EFW2-F1
#
_cell.length_a   1.000
_cell.length_b   1.000
_cell.length_c   1.000
_cell.angle_alpha   90.00
_cell.angle_beta   90.00
_cell.angle_gamma   90.00
#
_symmetry.space_group_name_H-M   'P 1'
#
loop_
_entity.id
_entity.type
_entity.pdbx_description
1 polymer ?
#
loop_
_entity_poly.entity_id
_entity_poly.type
_entity_poly.pdbx_seq_one_letter_code
_entity_poly.pdbx_strand_id
1 'polypeptide(L)'
;MEFCSKKKKRIENFNHIVDYQLFQLSELILSRHNIKAANDILIAFGQIYHQCPSEIAPPAKYIRFIENYACILNKKRTAIETRSNRLKAGIGKLTEARESVSNMQKKAAKKSKLLAEKQSDADMALKAISQSMTNANYQRSDMEQLKLATVKENERIEKQKSLIDEQLREVEPVLREAREAVGSIKSESLSEIRSLRAPPEAIRDILQANAKRASAAAAPLAAWVRANLDYSTILERVTPLQKEKNDLIKCTIIQKMLCMKYKLD
;
A
#
# COMPACT_ATOMS: atom_id res chain seq x y z
N MET A 1 -18.25 57.13 -101.73
CA MET A 1 -17.59 56.79 -100.44
C MET A 1 -18.43 57.16 -99.20
N GLU A 2 -19.14 58.29 -99.16
CA GLU A 2 -19.96 58.68 -97.98
C GLU A 2 -21.04 57.68 -97.57
N PHE A 3 -21.73 57.06 -98.53
CA PHE A 3 -22.79 56.08 -98.23
C PHE A 3 -22.28 54.88 -97.43
N CYS A 4 -21.10 54.34 -97.79
CA CYS A 4 -20.47 53.24 -97.05
C CYS A 4 -20.04 53.68 -95.64
N SER A 5 -19.52 54.90 -95.48
CA SER A 5 -19.15 55.45 -94.17
C SER A 5 -20.36 55.62 -93.25
N LYS A 6 -21.47 56.16 -93.77
CA LYS A 6 -22.72 56.36 -93.01
C LYS A 6 -23.36 55.03 -92.61
N LYS A 7 -23.30 54.00 -93.46
CA LYS A 7 -23.77 52.64 -93.16
C LYS A 7 -22.91 51.97 -92.08
N LYS A 8 -21.58 52.10 -92.16
CA LYS A 8 -20.65 51.55 -91.15
C LYS A 8 -20.88 52.16 -89.77
N LYS A 9 -20.94 53.49 -89.67
CA LYS A 9 -21.25 54.19 -88.41
C LYS A 9 -22.61 53.80 -87.82
N ARG A 10 -23.61 53.57 -88.67
CA ARG A 10 -24.93 53.10 -88.23
C ARG A 10 -24.86 51.70 -87.61
N ILE A 11 -24.06 50.80 -88.20
CA ILE A 11 -23.85 49.44 -87.68
C ILE A 11 -23.07 49.48 -86.36
N GLU A 12 -22.00 50.29 -86.28
CA GLU A 12 -21.21 50.47 -85.04
C GLU A 12 -22.06 51.02 -83.90
N ASN A 13 -22.87 52.06 -84.14
CA ASN A 13 -23.78 52.61 -83.14
C ASN A 13 -24.85 51.60 -82.70
N PHE A 14 -25.39 50.81 -83.64
CA PHE A 14 -26.35 49.76 -83.32
C PHE A 14 -25.73 48.69 -82.42
N ASN A 15 -24.52 48.22 -82.74
CA ASN A 15 -23.79 47.25 -81.93
C ASN A 15 -23.51 47.79 -80.52
N HIS A 16 -23.08 49.06 -80.38
CA HIS A 16 -22.86 49.67 -79.07
C HIS A 16 -24.14 49.74 -78.21
N ILE A 17 -25.29 50.00 -78.81
CA ILE A 17 -26.58 50.00 -78.10
C ILE A 17 -26.94 48.56 -77.66
N VAL A 18 -26.75 47.59 -78.55
CA VAL A 18 -27.01 46.16 -78.24
C VAL A 18 -26.08 45.68 -77.11
N ASP A 19 -24.80 46.01 -77.15
CA ASP A 19 -23.84 45.69 -76.09
C ASP A 19 -24.28 46.23 -74.73
N TYR A 20 -24.68 47.51 -74.68
CA TYR A 20 -25.18 48.13 -73.44
C TYR A 20 -26.46 47.44 -72.93
N GLN A 21 -27.39 47.10 -73.83
CA GLN A 21 -28.62 46.40 -73.46
C GLN A 21 -28.36 44.96 -72.98
N LEU A 22 -27.45 44.24 -73.63
CA LEU A 22 -27.03 42.89 -73.20
C LEU A 22 -26.37 42.95 -71.82
N PHE A 23 -25.50 43.95 -71.58
CA PHE A 23 -24.88 44.18 -70.28
C PHE A 23 -25.95 44.38 -69.19
N GLN A 24 -26.87 45.32 -69.38
CA GLN A 24 -27.92 45.65 -68.41
C GLN A 24 -28.88 44.47 -68.17
N LEU A 25 -29.28 43.77 -69.24
CA LEU A 25 -30.12 42.58 -69.14
C LEU A 25 -29.44 41.47 -68.34
N SER A 26 -28.14 41.26 -68.55
CA SER A 26 -27.35 40.26 -67.84
C SER A 26 -27.27 40.57 -66.35
N GLU A 27 -26.99 41.83 -66.01
CA GLU A 27 -26.95 42.31 -64.64
C GLU A 27 -28.30 42.12 -63.92
N LEU A 28 -29.41 42.41 -64.60
CA LEU A 28 -30.76 42.24 -64.06
C LEU A 28 -31.09 40.76 -63.78
N ILE A 29 -30.79 39.85 -64.71
CA ILE A 29 -31.06 38.41 -64.53
C ILE A 29 -30.23 37.84 -63.37
N LEU A 30 -28.95 38.23 -63.27
CA LEU A 30 -28.08 37.76 -62.19
C LEU A 30 -28.51 38.33 -60.83
N SER A 31 -28.96 39.59 -60.79
CA SER A 31 -29.52 40.23 -59.60
C SER A 31 -30.76 39.49 -59.08
N ARG A 32 -31.62 38.99 -59.97
CA ARG A 32 -32.77 38.13 -59.60
C ARG A 32 -32.34 36.84 -58.91
N HIS A 33 -31.17 36.31 -59.24
CA HIS A 33 -30.57 35.15 -58.57
C HIS A 33 -29.67 35.51 -57.38
N ASN A 34 -29.68 36.77 -56.94
CA ASN A 34 -28.83 37.32 -55.88
C ASN A 34 -27.31 37.14 -56.17
N ILE A 35 -26.93 37.21 -57.45
CA ILE A 35 -25.55 37.11 -57.89
C ILE A 35 -25.08 38.50 -58.30
N LYS A 36 -24.14 39.07 -57.54
CA LYS A 36 -23.33 40.20 -58.00
C LYS A 36 -22.19 39.67 -58.86
N ALA A 37 -22.26 39.90 -60.16
CA ALA A 37 -21.20 39.53 -61.09
C ALA A 37 -20.21 40.68 -61.26
N ALA A 38 -18.94 40.34 -61.48
CA ALA A 38 -17.94 41.33 -61.89
C ALA A 38 -18.22 41.80 -63.33
N ASN A 39 -17.84 43.04 -63.64
CA ASN A 39 -18.03 43.64 -64.96
C ASN A 39 -17.43 42.78 -66.08
N ASP A 40 -16.28 42.15 -65.84
CA ASP A 40 -15.60 41.30 -66.82
C ASP A 40 -16.48 40.11 -67.26
N ILE A 41 -17.26 39.54 -66.34
CA ILE A 41 -18.17 38.43 -66.62
C ILE A 41 -19.34 38.91 -67.49
N LEU A 42 -19.88 40.09 -67.18
CA LEU A 42 -20.97 40.70 -67.94
C LEU A 42 -20.52 41.02 -69.38
N ILE A 43 -19.31 41.57 -69.53
CA ILE A 43 -18.69 41.83 -70.84
C ILE A 43 -18.48 40.52 -71.61
N ALA A 44 -18.01 39.46 -70.94
CA ALA A 44 -17.81 38.16 -71.56
C ALA A 44 -19.12 37.54 -72.11
N PHE A 45 -20.25 37.74 -71.43
CA PHE A 45 -21.55 37.30 -71.97
C PHE A 45 -21.92 38.03 -73.26
N GLY A 46 -21.69 39.34 -73.32
CA GLY A 46 -21.87 40.12 -74.54
C GLY A 46 -20.97 39.62 -75.69
N GLN A 47 -19.70 39.33 -75.39
CA GLN A 47 -18.77 38.79 -76.39
C GLN A 47 -19.19 37.41 -76.91
N ILE A 48 -19.68 36.52 -76.03
CA ILE A 48 -20.21 35.21 -76.41
C ILE A 48 -21.42 35.36 -77.33
N TYR A 49 -22.32 36.32 -77.04
CA TYR A 49 -23.47 36.60 -77.89
C TYR A 49 -23.05 37.03 -79.31
N HIS A 50 -22.02 37.89 -79.44
CA HIS A 50 -21.48 38.32 -80.74
C HIS A 50 -20.77 37.21 -81.52
N GLN A 51 -20.23 36.21 -80.83
CA GLN A 51 -19.62 35.04 -81.48
C GLN A 51 -20.65 34.03 -81.99
N CYS A 52 -21.92 34.15 -81.60
CA CYS A 52 -22.97 33.24 -82.03
C CYS A 52 -23.50 33.63 -83.42
N PRO A 53 -23.66 32.68 -84.36
CA PRO A 53 -24.30 32.94 -85.64
C PRO A 53 -25.77 33.36 -85.47
N SER A 54 -26.27 34.18 -86.41
CA SER A 54 -27.56 34.88 -86.30
C SER A 54 -28.75 33.93 -86.12
N GLU A 55 -28.68 32.71 -86.64
CA GLU A 55 -29.76 31.71 -86.57
C GLU A 55 -29.96 31.17 -85.15
N ILE A 56 -28.92 31.18 -84.32
CA ILE A 56 -28.95 30.66 -82.94
C ILE A 56 -28.92 31.75 -81.87
N ALA A 57 -28.98 33.02 -82.25
CA ALA A 57 -28.87 34.18 -81.36
C ALA A 57 -30.20 34.95 -81.06
N PRO A 58 -31.39 34.32 -80.94
CA PRO A 58 -32.57 35.05 -80.47
C PRO A 58 -32.41 35.45 -78.99
N PRO A 59 -32.93 36.62 -78.56
CA PRO A 59 -32.81 37.10 -77.18
C PRO A 59 -33.26 36.10 -76.11
N ALA A 60 -34.29 35.29 -76.39
CA ALA A 60 -34.74 34.25 -75.48
C ALA A 60 -33.67 33.20 -75.15
N LYS A 61 -32.84 32.80 -76.13
CA LYS A 61 -31.74 31.85 -75.89
C LYS A 61 -30.63 32.50 -75.05
N TYR A 62 -30.36 33.79 -75.24
CA TYR A 62 -29.41 34.55 -74.40
C TYR A 62 -29.86 34.61 -72.94
N ILE A 63 -31.14 34.92 -72.70
CA ILE A 63 -31.71 34.90 -71.34
C ILE A 63 -31.56 33.51 -70.71
N ARG A 64 -31.92 32.43 -71.45
CA ARG A 64 -31.75 31.05 -70.96
C ARG A 64 -30.30 30.69 -70.67
N PHE A 65 -29.35 31.17 -71.47
CA PHE A 65 -27.93 30.97 -71.23
C PHE A 65 -27.48 31.59 -69.90
N ILE A 66 -27.90 32.81 -69.59
CA ILE A 66 -27.57 33.47 -68.31
C ILE A 66 -28.29 32.80 -67.14
N GLU A 67 -29.55 32.41 -67.30
CA GLU A 67 -30.28 31.64 -66.29
C GLU A 67 -29.57 30.31 -65.98
N ASN A 68 -29.08 29.61 -67.02
CA ASN A 68 -28.30 28.38 -66.85
C ASN A 68 -26.99 28.64 -66.13
N TYR A 69 -26.26 29.71 -66.50
CA TYR A 69 -25.06 30.12 -65.79
C TYR A 69 -25.33 30.39 -64.30
N ALA A 70 -26.38 31.17 -63.99
CA ALA A 70 -26.79 31.47 -62.61
C ALA A 70 -27.14 30.20 -61.83
N CYS A 71 -27.88 29.28 -62.46
CA CYS A 71 -28.23 27.99 -61.88
C CYS A 71 -26.99 27.14 -61.58
N ILE A 72 -26.05 27.02 -62.52
CA ILE A 72 -24.79 26.28 -62.33
C ILE A 72 -23.94 26.92 -61.23
N LEU A 73 -23.80 28.25 -61.23
CA LEU A 73 -23.02 28.97 -60.24
C LEU A 73 -23.57 28.73 -58.82
N ASN A 74 -24.88 28.84 -58.64
CA ASN A 74 -25.52 28.57 -57.35
C ASN A 74 -25.35 27.11 -56.93
N LYS A 75 -25.50 26.14 -57.84
CA LYS A 75 -25.20 24.71 -57.55
C LYS A 75 -23.76 24.49 -57.11
N LYS A 76 -22.79 25.16 -57.74
CA LYS A 76 -21.37 25.05 -57.37
C LYS A 76 -21.08 25.72 -56.03
N ARG A 77 -21.67 26.89 -55.76
CA ARG A 77 -21.57 27.59 -54.47
C ARG A 77 -22.10 26.73 -53.33
N THR A 78 -23.31 26.19 -53.45
CA THR A 78 -23.90 25.33 -52.41
C THR A 78 -23.09 24.05 -52.18
N ALA A 79 -22.54 23.45 -53.25
CA ALA A 79 -21.64 22.30 -53.12
C ALA A 79 -20.33 22.63 -52.37
N ILE A 80 -19.72 23.78 -52.67
CA ILE A 80 -18.51 24.25 -51.97
C ILE A 80 -18.82 24.58 -50.51
N GLU A 81 -19.92 25.27 -50.24
CA GLU A 81 -20.37 25.61 -48.89
C GLU A 81 -20.62 24.34 -48.06
N THR A 82 -21.35 23.37 -48.62
CA THR A 82 -21.58 22.07 -47.98
C THR A 82 -20.27 21.36 -47.67
N ARG A 83 -19.31 21.35 -48.63
CA ARG A 83 -17.98 20.77 -48.42
C ARG A 83 -17.20 21.51 -47.34
N SER A 84 -17.25 22.84 -47.33
CA SER A 84 -16.61 23.71 -46.33
C SER A 84 -17.15 23.42 -44.93
N ASN A 85 -18.48 23.37 -44.78
CA ASN A 85 -19.14 23.07 -43.51
C ASN A 85 -18.80 21.66 -43.01
N ARG A 86 -18.80 20.65 -43.90
CA ARG A 86 -18.38 19.29 -43.57
C ARG A 86 -16.92 19.22 -43.10
N LEU A 87 -16.01 19.92 -43.79
CA LEU A 87 -14.60 19.98 -43.41
C LEU A 87 -14.42 20.67 -42.05
N LYS A 88 -15.08 21.80 -41.81
CA LYS A 88 -15.06 22.49 -40.51
C LYS A 88 -15.56 21.58 -39.38
N ALA A 89 -16.68 20.88 -39.59
CA ALA A 89 -17.20 19.92 -38.61
C ALA A 89 -16.22 18.77 -38.35
N GLY A 90 -15.60 18.21 -39.40
CA GLY A 90 -14.58 17.17 -39.28
C GLY A 90 -13.34 17.63 -38.52
N ILE A 91 -12.84 18.84 -38.81
CA ILE A 91 -11.72 19.44 -38.08
C ILE A 91 -12.07 19.68 -36.61
N GLY A 92 -13.29 20.12 -36.31
CA GLY A 92 -13.79 20.25 -34.93
C GLY A 92 -13.73 18.91 -34.19
N LYS A 93 -14.23 17.84 -34.80
CA LYS A 93 -14.20 16.48 -34.23
C LYS A 93 -12.78 15.95 -34.01
N LEU A 94 -11.86 16.22 -34.93
CA LEU A 94 -10.45 15.84 -34.77
C LEU A 94 -9.78 16.62 -33.64
N THR A 95 -10.11 17.91 -33.47
CA THR A 95 -9.62 18.73 -32.37
C THR A 95 -10.13 18.22 -31.02
N GLU A 96 -11.43 17.93 -30.91
CA GLU A 96 -12.04 17.31 -29.70
C GLU A 96 -11.36 15.98 -29.34
N ALA A 97 -11.16 15.10 -30.33
CA ALA A 97 -10.48 13.82 -30.13
C ALA A 97 -9.03 14.01 -29.64
N ARG A 98 -8.30 14.96 -30.23
CA ARG A 98 -6.93 15.30 -29.83
C ARG A 98 -6.87 15.81 -28.39
N GLU A 99 -7.80 16.67 -27.99
CA GLU A 99 -7.88 17.18 -26.62
C GLU A 99 -8.24 16.07 -25.62
N SER A 100 -9.18 15.19 -25.98
CA SER A 100 -9.56 14.04 -25.16
C SER A 100 -8.36 13.10 -24.93
N VAL A 101 -7.61 12.77 -25.98
CA VAL A 101 -6.39 11.95 -25.89
C VAL A 101 -5.31 12.64 -25.06
N SER A 102 -5.07 13.94 -25.26
CA SER A 102 -4.12 14.72 -24.47
C SER A 102 -4.48 14.70 -22.97
N ASN A 103 -5.77 14.86 -22.65
CA ASN A 103 -6.26 14.77 -21.28
C ASN A 103 -6.12 13.35 -20.71
N MET A 104 -6.38 12.32 -21.50
CA MET A 104 -6.19 10.92 -21.11
C MET A 104 -4.72 10.61 -20.82
N GLN A 105 -3.81 11.07 -21.68
CA GLN A 105 -2.36 10.93 -21.48
C GLN A 105 -1.89 11.62 -20.20
N LYS A 106 -2.35 12.85 -19.93
CA LYS A 106 -2.07 13.56 -18.67
C LYS A 106 -2.58 12.80 -17.45
N LYS A 107 -3.81 12.27 -17.50
CA LYS A 107 -4.41 11.47 -16.42
C LYS A 107 -3.65 10.15 -16.21
N ALA A 108 -3.31 9.45 -17.29
CA ALA A 108 -2.55 8.21 -17.27
C ALA A 108 -1.15 8.42 -16.66
N ALA A 109 -0.43 9.48 -17.05
CA ALA A 109 0.88 9.79 -16.48
C ALA A 109 0.81 10.04 -14.96
N LYS A 110 -0.18 10.82 -14.49
CA LYS A 110 -0.40 11.05 -13.05
C LYS A 110 -0.71 9.74 -12.30
N LYS A 111 -1.60 8.91 -12.85
CA LYS A 111 -1.99 7.64 -12.23
C LYS A 111 -0.86 6.62 -12.24
N SER A 112 -0.05 6.57 -13.30
CA SER A 112 1.14 5.71 -13.37
C SER A 112 2.17 6.05 -12.29
N LYS A 113 2.41 7.35 -12.04
CA LYS A 113 3.31 7.80 -10.96
C LYS A 113 2.77 7.41 -9.58
N LEU A 114 1.50 7.68 -9.33
CA LEU A 114 0.85 7.34 -8.05
C LEU A 114 0.83 5.82 -7.81
N LEU A 115 0.61 5.01 -8.85
CA LEU A 115 0.62 3.56 -8.73
C LEU A 115 2.01 3.03 -8.33
N ALA A 116 3.07 3.56 -8.93
CA ALA A 116 4.45 3.19 -8.57
C ALA A 116 4.78 3.54 -7.11
N GLU A 117 4.35 4.71 -6.64
CA GLU A 117 4.49 5.11 -5.22
C GLU A 117 3.73 4.17 -4.29
N LYS A 118 2.46 3.89 -4.58
CA LYS A 118 1.63 2.99 -3.76
C LYS A 118 2.11 1.55 -3.80
N GLN A 119 2.70 1.09 -4.91
CA GLN A 119 3.34 -0.22 -4.99
C GLN A 119 4.58 -0.27 -4.09
N SER A 120 5.43 0.76 -4.12
CA SER A 120 6.59 0.85 -3.22
C SER A 120 6.17 0.87 -1.74
N ASP A 121 5.11 1.62 -1.39
CA ASP A 121 4.56 1.64 -0.03
C ASP A 121 4.07 0.24 0.39
N ALA A 122 3.36 -0.47 -0.50
CA ALA A 122 2.87 -1.81 -0.24
C ALA A 122 4.02 -2.82 -0.07
N ASP A 123 5.05 -2.75 -0.90
CA ASP A 123 6.22 -3.63 -0.82
C ASP A 123 7.00 -3.41 0.49
N MET A 124 7.13 -2.15 0.94
CA MET A 124 7.71 -1.83 2.25
C MET A 124 6.87 -2.39 3.41
N ALA A 125 5.54 -2.24 3.34
CA ALA A 125 4.63 -2.78 4.36
C ALA A 125 4.70 -4.31 4.43
N LEU A 126 4.73 -5.00 3.29
CA LEU A 126 4.88 -6.45 3.23
C LEU A 126 6.21 -6.91 3.82
N LYS A 127 7.30 -6.20 3.55
CA LYS A 127 8.61 -6.48 4.15
C LYS A 127 8.58 -6.32 5.68
N ALA A 128 7.96 -5.26 6.18
CA ALA A 128 7.81 -5.03 7.62
C ALA A 128 6.96 -6.13 8.29
N ILE A 129 5.86 -6.55 7.65
CA ILE A 129 5.03 -7.66 8.14
C ILE A 129 5.82 -8.96 8.15
N SER A 130 6.55 -9.28 7.09
CA SER A 130 7.38 -10.50 7.01
C SER A 130 8.46 -10.53 8.10
N GLN A 131 9.12 -9.39 8.35
CA GLN A 131 10.09 -9.25 9.45
C GLN A 131 9.43 -9.40 10.82
N SER A 132 8.27 -8.78 11.02
CA SER A 132 7.52 -8.92 12.28
C SER A 132 7.08 -10.36 12.52
N MET A 133 6.57 -11.06 11.49
CA MET A 133 6.15 -12.45 11.57
C MET A 133 7.32 -13.40 11.87
N THR A 134 8.48 -13.19 11.24
CA THR A 134 9.68 -14.00 11.50
C THR A 134 10.22 -13.77 12.91
N ASN A 135 10.29 -12.52 13.38
CA ASN A 135 10.70 -12.20 14.75
C ASN A 135 9.73 -12.79 15.79
N ALA A 136 8.43 -12.69 15.57
CA ALA A 136 7.42 -13.29 16.45
C ALA A 136 7.54 -14.83 16.51
N ASN A 137 7.83 -15.47 15.38
CA ASN A 137 8.06 -16.91 15.32
C ASN A 137 9.33 -17.32 16.07
N TYR A 138 10.42 -16.55 15.93
CA TYR A 138 11.67 -16.78 16.66
C TYR A 138 11.45 -16.68 18.18
N GLN A 139 10.84 -15.58 18.64
CA GLN A 139 10.49 -15.39 20.06
C GLN A 139 9.60 -16.52 20.60
N ARG A 140 8.64 -17.00 19.81
CA ARG A 140 7.78 -18.12 20.20
C ARG A 140 8.58 -19.42 20.34
N SER A 141 9.49 -19.70 19.41
CA SER A 141 10.33 -20.89 19.46
C SER A 141 11.26 -20.87 20.68
N ASP A 142 11.93 -19.74 20.93
CA ASP A 142 12.80 -19.55 22.10
C ASP A 142 12.02 -19.72 23.41
N MET A 143 10.82 -19.14 23.50
CA MET A 143 9.92 -19.30 24.65
C MET A 143 9.54 -20.76 24.90
N GLU A 144 9.30 -21.51 23.83
CA GLU A 144 8.94 -22.92 23.93
C GLU A 144 10.12 -23.76 24.42
N GLN A 145 11.33 -23.49 23.92
CA GLN A 145 12.55 -24.14 24.39
C GLN A 145 12.84 -23.82 25.87
N LEU A 146 12.75 -22.54 26.26
CA LEU A 146 12.96 -22.13 27.65
C LEU A 146 11.92 -22.76 28.59
N LYS A 147 10.66 -22.86 28.15
CA LYS A 147 9.60 -23.54 28.92
C LYS A 147 9.93 -25.02 29.13
N LEU A 148 10.38 -25.73 28.09
CA LEU A 148 10.77 -27.13 28.21
C LEU A 148 11.96 -27.32 29.16
N ALA A 149 12.99 -26.47 29.05
CA ALA A 149 14.14 -26.49 29.96
C ALA A 149 13.74 -26.24 31.42
N THR A 150 12.84 -25.27 31.65
CA THR A 150 12.34 -24.94 32.99
C THR A 150 11.53 -26.10 33.59
N VAL A 151 10.70 -26.78 32.80
CA VAL A 151 9.93 -27.94 33.27
C VAL A 151 10.86 -29.08 33.69
N LYS A 152 11.84 -29.43 32.85
CA LYS A 152 12.82 -30.48 33.15
C LYS A 152 13.58 -30.22 34.44
N GLU A 153 13.99 -28.97 34.65
CA GLU A 153 14.75 -28.62 35.85
C GLU A 153 13.88 -28.53 37.10
N ASN A 154 12.61 -28.10 36.98
CA ASN A 154 11.65 -28.18 38.07
C ASN A 154 11.33 -29.63 38.49
N GLU A 155 11.22 -30.55 37.55
CA GLU A 155 11.08 -32.00 37.86
C GLU A 155 12.27 -32.51 38.66
N ARG A 156 13.47 -32.01 38.38
CA ARG A 156 14.69 -32.35 39.12
C ARG A 156 14.69 -31.80 40.54
N ILE A 157 14.19 -30.57 40.72
CA ILE A 157 13.96 -29.96 42.04
C ILE A 157 13.00 -30.81 42.85
N GLU A 158 11.84 -31.18 42.29
CA GLU A 158 10.82 -31.93 43.02
C GLU A 158 11.34 -33.30 43.47
N LYS A 159 12.11 -33.99 42.61
CA LYS A 159 12.77 -35.26 42.99
C LYS A 159 13.74 -35.06 44.16
N GLN A 160 14.56 -34.02 44.13
CA GLN A 160 15.56 -33.77 45.18
C GLN A 160 14.91 -33.30 46.48
N LYS A 161 13.87 -32.48 46.39
CA LYS A 161 13.05 -32.09 47.53
C LYS A 161 12.41 -33.31 48.19
N SER A 162 11.83 -34.23 47.41
CA SER A 162 11.26 -35.47 47.97
C SER A 162 12.30 -36.34 48.68
N LEU A 163 13.55 -36.37 48.19
CA LEU A 163 14.64 -37.10 48.83
C LEU A 163 15.02 -36.46 50.18
N ILE A 164 15.10 -35.13 50.22
CA ILE A 164 15.40 -34.39 51.46
C ILE A 164 14.27 -34.55 52.48
N ASP A 165 13.01 -34.51 52.03
CA ASP A 165 11.85 -34.68 52.90
C ASP A 165 11.80 -36.09 53.50
N GLU A 166 12.12 -37.13 52.72
CA GLU A 166 12.23 -38.50 53.23
C GLU A 166 13.40 -38.64 54.21
N GLN A 167 14.58 -38.10 53.88
CA GLN A 167 15.72 -38.11 54.79
C GLN A 167 15.40 -37.35 56.10
N LEU A 168 14.74 -36.20 56.02
CA LEU A 168 14.32 -35.44 57.18
C LEU A 168 13.38 -36.27 58.07
N ARG A 169 12.46 -37.02 57.47
CA ARG A 169 11.54 -37.91 58.19
C ARG A 169 12.27 -39.04 58.92
N GLU A 170 13.33 -39.60 58.35
CA GLU A 170 14.18 -40.60 59.02
C GLU A 170 15.04 -39.99 60.14
N VAL A 171 15.54 -38.77 59.93
CA VAL A 171 16.43 -38.07 60.87
C VAL A 171 15.66 -37.49 62.07
N GLU A 172 14.41 -37.05 61.89
CA GLU A 172 13.59 -36.41 62.92
C GLU A 172 13.48 -37.19 64.25
N PRO A 173 13.17 -38.51 64.27
CA PRO A 173 13.12 -39.26 65.52
C PRO A 173 14.49 -39.37 66.20
N VAL A 174 15.57 -39.54 65.44
CA VAL A 174 16.94 -39.64 65.97
C VAL A 174 17.36 -38.31 66.59
N LEU A 175 16.99 -37.19 65.98
CA LEU A 175 17.22 -35.87 66.55
C LEU A 175 16.41 -35.61 67.80
N ARG A 176 15.16 -36.05 67.83
CA ARG A 176 14.30 -35.93 69.01
C ARG A 176 14.89 -36.70 70.18
N GLU A 177 15.28 -37.96 69.96
CA GLU A 177 15.92 -38.79 70.99
C GLU A 177 17.26 -38.20 71.44
N ALA A 178 18.11 -37.76 70.50
CA ALA A 178 19.38 -37.12 70.84
C ALA A 178 19.18 -35.81 71.64
N ARG A 179 18.17 -35.01 71.27
CA ARG A 179 17.82 -33.77 71.97
C ARG A 179 17.25 -34.04 73.36
N GLU A 180 16.39 -35.04 73.51
CA GLU A 180 15.88 -35.47 74.82
C GLU A 180 17.00 -35.99 75.72
N ALA A 181 17.92 -36.80 75.17
CA ALA A 181 19.07 -37.33 75.89
C ALA A 181 20.00 -36.22 76.41
N VAL A 182 20.27 -35.20 75.60
CA VAL A 182 21.10 -34.05 76.00
C VAL A 182 20.32 -33.07 76.90
N GLY A 183 19.07 -32.79 76.57
CA GLY A 183 18.22 -31.84 77.33
C GLY A 183 17.84 -32.33 78.72
N SER A 184 17.86 -33.65 78.97
CA SER A 184 17.69 -34.22 80.31
C SER A 184 18.89 -33.99 81.23
N ILE A 185 20.02 -33.50 80.70
CA ILE A 185 21.21 -33.16 81.49
C ILE A 185 21.03 -31.74 82.03
N LYS A 186 20.79 -31.65 83.34
CA LYS A 186 20.71 -30.38 84.08
C LYS A 186 22.03 -29.63 84.07
N SER A 187 21.98 -28.30 84.02
CA SER A 187 23.17 -27.44 83.95
C SER A 187 24.06 -27.56 85.20
N GLU A 188 23.42 -27.85 86.32
CA GLU A 188 24.01 -28.03 87.64
C GLU A 188 24.79 -29.36 87.71
N SER A 189 24.25 -30.43 87.12
CA SER A 189 24.97 -31.71 87.03
C SER A 189 26.28 -31.58 86.23
N LEU A 190 26.30 -30.74 85.19
CA LEU A 190 27.51 -30.47 84.41
C LEU A 190 28.55 -29.66 85.21
N SER A 191 28.14 -28.71 86.05
CA SER A 191 29.07 -27.96 86.90
C SER A 191 29.65 -28.84 88.01
N GLU A 192 28.84 -29.74 88.60
CA GLU A 192 29.29 -30.73 89.57
C GLU A 192 30.35 -31.67 88.98
N ILE A 193 30.09 -32.27 87.80
CA ILE A 193 31.05 -33.17 87.14
C ILE A 193 32.38 -32.47 86.83
N ARG A 194 32.36 -31.20 86.40
CA ARG A 194 33.58 -30.42 86.12
C ARG A 194 34.44 -30.17 87.35
N SER A 195 33.84 -30.15 88.54
CA SER A 195 34.56 -29.99 89.81
C SER A 195 35.25 -31.28 90.29
N LEU A 196 34.83 -32.44 89.78
CA LEU A 196 35.40 -33.74 90.12
C LEU A 196 36.66 -34.01 89.28
N ARG A 197 37.74 -34.43 89.94
CA ARG A 197 38.97 -34.87 89.25
C ARG A 197 38.75 -36.13 88.40
N ALA A 198 37.84 -37.02 88.82
CA ALA A 198 37.40 -38.18 88.06
C ALA A 198 35.93 -38.50 88.44
N PRO A 199 35.01 -38.62 87.47
CA PRO A 199 33.61 -38.94 87.75
C PRO A 199 33.43 -40.43 88.13
N PRO A 200 32.53 -40.75 89.08
CA PRO A 200 32.11 -42.12 89.41
C PRO A 200 31.55 -42.90 88.21
N GLU A 201 31.69 -44.23 88.23
CA GLU A 201 31.36 -45.13 87.11
C GLU A 201 29.92 -44.97 86.59
N ALA A 202 28.93 -44.89 87.49
CA ALA A 202 27.52 -44.72 87.11
C ALA A 202 27.27 -43.42 86.31
N ILE A 203 27.97 -42.34 86.65
CA ILE A 203 27.85 -41.06 85.94
C ILE A 203 28.55 -41.16 84.57
N ARG A 204 29.72 -41.81 84.51
CA ARG A 204 30.44 -42.06 83.27
C ARG A 204 29.58 -42.83 82.27
N ASP A 205 28.88 -43.87 82.70
CA ASP A 205 28.09 -44.73 81.82
C ASP A 205 26.87 -43.99 81.23
N ILE A 206 26.18 -43.16 82.02
CA ILE A 206 25.08 -42.30 81.55
C ILE A 206 25.58 -41.29 80.51
N LEU A 207 26.69 -40.60 80.80
CA LEU A 207 27.29 -39.64 79.86
C LEU A 207 27.76 -40.33 78.58
N GLN A 208 28.34 -41.53 78.69
CA GLN A 208 28.77 -42.31 77.53
C GLN A 208 27.58 -42.75 76.66
N ALA A 209 26.48 -43.18 77.27
CA ALA A 209 25.26 -43.54 76.54
C ALA A 209 24.67 -42.32 75.80
N ASN A 210 24.59 -41.17 76.45
CA ASN A 210 24.12 -39.92 75.83
C ASN A 210 25.06 -39.45 74.71
N ALA A 211 26.38 -39.55 74.91
CA ALA A 211 27.37 -39.24 73.89
C ALA A 211 27.28 -40.19 72.69
N LYS A 212 27.02 -41.49 72.90
CA LYS A 212 26.78 -42.45 71.82
C LYS A 212 25.54 -42.11 71.01
N ARG A 213 24.41 -41.76 71.63
CA ARG A 213 23.19 -41.32 70.93
C ARG A 213 23.42 -40.05 70.12
N ALA A 214 24.07 -39.04 70.72
CA ALA A 214 24.45 -37.82 70.03
C ALA A 214 25.40 -38.09 68.84
N SER A 215 26.35 -39.01 69.00
CA SER A 215 27.23 -39.45 67.92
C SER A 215 26.49 -40.21 66.82
N ALA A 216 25.49 -41.03 67.17
CA ALA A 216 24.67 -41.76 66.21
C ALA A 216 23.80 -40.80 65.37
N ALA A 217 23.35 -39.69 65.94
CA ALA A 217 22.64 -38.63 65.23
C ALA A 217 23.54 -37.83 64.26
N ALA A 218 24.86 -37.85 64.43
CA ALA A 218 25.78 -37.06 63.60
C ALA A 218 25.85 -37.55 62.13
N ALA A 219 25.79 -38.86 61.90
CA ALA A 219 25.82 -39.44 60.56
C ALA A 219 24.58 -39.08 59.69
N PRO A 220 23.33 -39.26 60.15
CA PRO A 220 22.14 -38.88 59.38
C PRO A 220 22.04 -37.35 59.21
N LEU A 221 22.46 -36.56 60.19
CA LEU A 221 22.59 -35.11 60.03
C LEU A 221 23.56 -34.74 58.90
N ALA A 222 24.72 -35.38 58.82
CA ALA A 222 25.69 -35.12 57.76
C ALA A 222 25.15 -35.48 56.35
N ALA A 223 24.31 -36.51 56.26
CA ALA A 223 23.62 -36.86 55.01
C ALA A 223 22.55 -35.82 54.64
N TRP A 224 21.72 -35.40 55.60
CA TRP A 224 20.72 -34.36 55.39
C TRP A 224 21.34 -33.02 54.98
N VAL A 225 22.45 -32.61 55.62
CA VAL A 225 23.18 -31.39 55.23
C VAL A 225 23.72 -31.49 53.80
N ARG A 226 24.27 -32.65 53.41
CA ARG A 226 24.73 -32.86 52.02
C ARG A 226 23.60 -32.74 51.00
N ALA A 227 22.45 -33.35 51.27
CA ALA A 227 21.29 -33.23 50.38
C ALA A 227 20.76 -31.79 50.28
N ASN A 228 20.82 -31.01 51.37
CA ASN A 228 20.50 -29.59 51.34
C ASN A 228 21.52 -28.77 50.53
N LEU A 229 22.81 -29.09 50.62
CA LEU A 229 23.85 -28.45 49.80
C LEU A 229 23.65 -28.78 48.32
N ASP A 230 23.31 -30.02 47.99
CA ASP A 230 22.94 -30.42 46.64
C ASP A 230 21.73 -29.62 46.18
N TYR A 231 20.63 -29.59 46.94
CA TYR A 231 19.44 -28.78 46.64
C TYR A 231 19.74 -27.29 46.42
N SER A 232 20.61 -26.70 47.23
CA SER A 232 21.06 -25.32 47.06
C SER A 232 21.72 -25.11 45.69
N THR A 233 22.61 -26.02 45.28
CA THR A 233 23.30 -25.97 43.99
C THR A 233 22.32 -26.04 42.81
N ILE A 234 21.20 -26.75 42.99
CA ILE A 234 20.13 -26.87 42.00
C ILE A 234 19.32 -25.58 41.90
N LEU A 235 18.95 -25.01 43.04
CA LEU A 235 18.20 -23.76 43.10
C LEU A 235 18.96 -22.61 42.43
N GLU A 236 20.29 -22.56 42.58
CA GLU A 236 21.13 -21.59 41.87
C GLU A 236 21.02 -21.70 40.33
N ARG A 237 20.67 -22.87 39.79
CA ARG A 237 20.46 -23.07 38.35
C ARG A 237 19.04 -22.74 37.90
N VAL A 238 18.03 -22.97 38.74
CA VAL A 238 16.63 -22.67 38.41
C VAL A 238 16.28 -21.21 38.59
N THR A 239 16.83 -20.56 39.62
CA THR A 239 16.58 -19.15 39.89
C THR A 239 16.81 -18.24 38.68
N PRO A 240 17.90 -18.35 37.89
CA PRO A 240 18.05 -17.55 36.68
C PRO A 240 17.04 -17.93 35.59
N LEU A 241 16.78 -19.22 35.34
CA LEU A 241 15.81 -19.66 34.33
C LEU A 241 14.38 -19.18 34.65
N GLN A 242 14.00 -19.24 35.92
CA GLN A 242 12.70 -18.78 36.39
C GLN A 242 12.60 -17.26 36.34
N LYS A 243 13.69 -16.54 36.66
CA LYS A 243 13.76 -15.09 36.51
C LYS A 243 13.61 -14.71 35.03
N GLU A 244 14.36 -15.35 34.14
CA GLU A 244 14.29 -15.12 32.69
C GLU A 244 12.89 -15.39 32.15
N LYS A 245 12.28 -16.53 32.51
CA LYS A 245 10.89 -16.84 32.18
C LYS A 245 9.92 -15.77 32.69
N ASN A 246 10.06 -15.33 33.94
CA ASN A 246 9.19 -14.32 34.55
C ASN A 246 9.35 -12.95 33.87
N ASP A 247 10.59 -12.57 33.56
CA ASP A 247 10.89 -11.33 32.85
C ASP A 247 10.30 -11.37 31.43
N LEU A 248 10.37 -12.53 30.76
CA LEU A 248 9.81 -12.72 29.42
C LEU A 248 8.27 -12.74 29.43
N ILE A 249 7.64 -13.30 30.49
CA ILE A 249 6.20 -13.19 30.73
C ILE A 249 5.79 -11.72 30.94
N LYS A 250 6.53 -10.97 31.76
CA LYS A 250 6.28 -9.54 31.97
C LYS A 250 6.36 -8.77 30.65
N CYS A 251 7.41 -8.99 29.87
CA CYS A 251 7.56 -8.39 28.54
C CYS A 251 6.37 -8.73 27.63
N THR A 252 5.90 -9.98 27.64
CA THR A 252 4.74 -10.41 26.84
C THR A 252 3.43 -9.75 27.29
N ILE A 253 3.21 -9.62 28.61
CA ILE A 253 2.02 -8.96 29.16
C ILE A 253 2.03 -7.48 28.79
N ILE A 254 3.18 -6.80 28.97
CA ILE A 254 3.34 -5.39 28.58
C ILE A 254 3.08 -5.22 27.08
N GLN A 255 3.62 -6.11 26.24
CA GLN A 255 3.41 -6.07 24.80
C GLN A 255 1.94 -6.30 24.40
N LYS A 256 1.23 -7.22 25.07
CA LYS A 256 -0.22 -7.41 24.88
C LYS A 256 -1.03 -6.19 25.32
N MET A 257 -0.68 -5.57 26.45
CA MET A 257 -1.34 -4.35 26.92
C MET A 257 -1.12 -3.18 25.94
N LEU A 258 0.11 -3.00 25.46
CA LEU A 258 0.43 -2.00 24.44
C LEU A 258 -0.35 -2.26 23.15
N CYS A 259 -0.36 -3.49 22.64
CA CYS A 259 -1.11 -3.85 21.43
C CYS A 259 -2.62 -3.60 21.57
N MET A 260 -3.21 -3.86 22.73
CA MET A 260 -4.62 -3.53 22.98
C MET A 260 -4.87 -2.02 22.96
N LYS A 261 -3.96 -1.22 23.52
CA LYS A 261 -4.06 0.25 23.49
C LYS A 261 -4.03 0.78 22.06
N TYR A 262 -3.07 0.34 21.24
CA TYR A 262 -2.94 0.78 19.84
C TYR A 262 -4.06 0.31 18.90
N LYS A 263 -4.86 -0.71 19.27
CA LYS A 263 -6.04 -1.12 18.47
C LYS A 263 -7.30 -0.31 18.79
N LEU A 264 -7.29 0.43 19.90
CA LEU A 264 -8.42 1.27 20.33
C LEU A 264 -8.34 2.69 19.77
N ASP A 265 -7.15 3.13 19.36
CA ASP A 265 -6.88 4.41 18.68
C ASP A 265 -6.92 4.25 17.14
#